data_AF-A0A254SP70-F1
#
_entry.id   AF-A0A254SP70-F1
#
_cell.length_a   1.000
_cell.length_b   1.000
_cell.length_c   1.000
_cell.angle_alpha   90.00
_cell.angle_beta   90.00
_cell.angle_gamma   90.00
#
_symmetry.space_group_name_H-M   'P 1'
#
loop_
_entity.id
_entity.type
_entity.pdbx_description
1 polymer ?
#
loop_
_entity_poly.entity_id
_entity_poly.type
_entity_poly.pdbx_seq_one_letter_code
_entity_poly.pdbx_strand_id
1 'polypeptide(L)'
;MSEHEDDIEESLRILLNTYPGERTMQPEFGTRLRDYCFESFSLRTETLIKAEIRKSILLNEPRVDVEAIVVEQTEKVGVLRINVVYVVRSTNSRRNIVFPFYLNEATDASV
;
A
#
# COMPACT_ATOMS: atom_id res chain seq x y z
N MET A 1 17.73 15.83 3.27
CA MET A 1 16.89 14.68 3.69
C MET A 1 17.78 13.45 3.57
N SER A 2 17.74 12.53 4.53
CA SER A 2 18.65 11.39 4.58
C SER A 2 18.34 10.47 3.41
N GLU A 3 19.31 10.21 2.52
CA GLU A 3 19.15 9.32 1.36
C GLU A 3 18.53 7.97 1.75
N HIS A 4 18.80 7.49 2.97
CA HIS A 4 18.24 6.27 3.52
C HIS A 4 16.73 6.30 3.78
N GLU A 5 16.18 7.44 4.21
CA GLU A 5 14.74 7.52 4.51
C GLU A 5 13.93 7.68 3.22
N ASP A 6 14.51 8.32 2.20
CA ASP A 6 13.89 8.48 0.89
C ASP A 6 13.94 7.15 0.10
N ASP A 7 15.02 6.38 0.22
CA ASP A 7 15.13 5.00 -0.31
C ASP A 7 14.06 4.06 0.28
N ILE A 8 13.79 4.18 1.59
CA ILE A 8 12.72 3.42 2.25
C ILE A 8 11.35 3.82 1.70
N GLU A 9 11.08 5.11 1.52
CA GLU A 9 9.80 5.57 0.97
C GLU A 9 9.60 5.06 -0.46
N GLU A 10 10.66 5.08 -1.28
CA GLU A 10 10.63 4.57 -2.65
C GLU A 10 10.43 3.05 -2.69
N SER A 11 11.13 2.30 -1.83
CA SER A 11 10.94 0.85 -1.68
C SER A 11 9.49 0.50 -1.33
N LEU A 12 8.89 1.22 -0.36
CA LEU A 12 7.48 1.05 0.00
C LEU A 12 6.54 1.37 -1.17
N ARG A 13 6.81 2.43 -1.96
CA ARG A 13 6.02 2.73 -3.17
C ARG A 13 6.10 1.61 -4.20
N ILE A 14 7.28 1.03 -4.41
CA ILE A 14 7.48 -0.08 -5.34
C ILE A 14 6.71 -1.30 -4.84
N LEU A 15 6.82 -1.64 -3.56
CA LEU A 15 6.12 -2.76 -2.95
C LEU A 15 4.60 -2.67 -3.08
N LEU A 16 4.03 -1.49 -2.84
CA LEU A 16 2.58 -1.26 -2.92
C LEU A 16 2.05 -1.25 -4.37
N ASN A 17 2.90 -0.93 -5.35
CA ASN A 17 2.54 -0.97 -6.77
C ASN A 17 2.75 -2.34 -7.42
N THR A 18 3.66 -3.15 -6.89
CA THR A 18 4.04 -4.43 -7.50
C THR A 18 3.04 -5.52 -7.12
N TYR A 19 2.57 -6.29 -8.10
CA TYR A 19 1.74 -7.47 -7.85
C TYR A 19 2.64 -8.70 -7.66
N PRO A 20 2.34 -9.59 -6.67
CA PRO A 20 3.10 -10.82 -6.49
C PRO A 20 3.16 -11.66 -7.78
N GLY A 21 4.37 -12.07 -8.15
CA GLY A 21 4.63 -12.79 -9.41
C GLY A 21 5.07 -11.91 -10.59
N GLU A 22 5.00 -10.58 -10.51
CA GLU A 22 5.57 -9.69 -11.54
C GLU A 22 7.11 -9.80 -11.61
N ARG A 23 7.76 -10.14 -10.49
CA ARG A 23 9.20 -10.37 -10.41
C ARG A 23 9.52 -11.86 -10.42
N THR A 24 10.02 -12.39 -11.54
CA THR A 24 10.34 -13.82 -11.71
C THR A 24 11.27 -14.37 -10.63
N MET A 25 12.26 -13.58 -10.20
CA MET A 25 13.24 -13.97 -9.17
C MET A 25 12.72 -13.77 -7.73
N GLN A 26 11.60 -13.07 -7.55
CA GLN A 26 11.00 -12.74 -6.25
C GLN A 26 9.47 -12.80 -6.35
N PRO A 27 8.88 -14.00 -6.51
CA PRO A 27 7.45 -14.15 -6.73
C PRO A 27 6.60 -13.69 -5.53
N GLU A 28 7.16 -13.72 -4.32
CA GLU A 28 6.49 -13.28 -3.08
C GLU A 28 6.54 -11.75 -2.89
N PHE A 29 7.33 -11.02 -3.70
CA PHE A 29 7.46 -9.57 -3.58
C PHE A 29 6.24 -8.87 -4.20
N GLY A 30 5.60 -8.01 -3.41
CA GLY A 30 4.47 -7.20 -3.85
C GLY A 30 3.34 -7.17 -2.83
N THR A 31 2.19 -6.65 -3.26
CA THR A 31 0.94 -6.66 -2.49
C THR A 31 -0.22 -7.06 -3.37
N ARG A 32 -1.14 -7.88 -2.83
CA ARG A 32 -2.36 -8.27 -3.55
C ARG A 32 -3.48 -7.24 -3.43
N LEU A 33 -3.13 -5.95 -3.40
CA LEU A 33 -4.12 -4.88 -3.26
C LEU A 33 -5.13 -4.90 -4.41
N ARG A 34 -4.65 -5.18 -5.64
CA ARG A 34 -5.48 -5.25 -6.85
C ARG A 34 -6.61 -6.28 -6.77
N ASP A 35 -6.47 -7.33 -5.96
CA ASP A 35 -7.53 -8.34 -5.76
C ASP A 35 -8.77 -7.72 -5.10
N TYR A 36 -8.60 -6.63 -4.34
CA TYR A 36 -9.68 -5.91 -3.65
C TYR A 36 -10.28 -4.76 -4.48
N CYS A 37 -9.77 -4.48 -5.70
CA CYS A 37 -10.26 -3.39 -6.56
C CYS A 37 -11.75 -3.52 -6.95
N PHE A 38 -12.30 -4.73 -6.90
CA PHE A 38 -13.65 -5.04 -7.36
C PHE A 38 -14.60 -5.42 -6.22
N GLU A 39 -14.10 -5.46 -4.98
CA GLU A 39 -14.94 -5.76 -3.83
C GLU A 39 -15.68 -4.51 -3.34
N SER A 40 -16.91 -4.68 -2.86
CA SER A 40 -17.62 -3.59 -2.19
C SER A 40 -16.86 -3.18 -0.92
N PHE A 41 -16.60 -1.88 -0.76
CA PHE A 41 -15.94 -1.38 0.43
C PHE A 41 -16.81 -1.68 1.67
N SER A 42 -16.30 -2.58 2.51
CA SER A 42 -16.91 -3.01 3.75
C SER A 42 -15.83 -3.08 4.84
N LEU A 43 -16.24 -3.09 6.10
CA LEU A 43 -15.31 -3.24 7.23
C LEU A 43 -14.44 -4.51 7.10
N ARG A 44 -14.99 -5.56 6.49
CA ARG A 44 -14.26 -6.80 6.20
C ARG A 44 -13.14 -6.55 5.18
N THR A 45 -13.47 -5.96 4.03
CA THR A 45 -12.50 -5.65 2.97
C THR A 45 -11.43 -4.69 3.47
N GLU A 46 -11.80 -3.69 4.27
CA GLU A 46 -10.85 -2.79 4.93
C GLU A 46 -9.85 -3.56 5.81
N THR A 47 -10.34 -4.51 6.62
CA THR A 47 -9.48 -5.32 7.50
C THR A 47 -8.53 -6.20 6.69
N LEU A 48 -8.99 -6.78 5.58
CA LEU A 48 -8.19 -7.60 4.68
C LEU A 48 -7.08 -6.77 4.00
N ILE A 49 -7.42 -5.59 3.49
CA ILE A 49 -6.46 -4.65 2.91
C ILE A 49 -5.37 -4.29 3.93
N LYS A 50 -5.76 -3.92 5.16
CA LYS A 50 -4.81 -3.59 6.23
C LYS A 50 -3.90 -4.76 6.56
N ALA A 51 -4.44 -5.98 6.66
CA ALA A 51 -3.67 -7.18 6.95
C ALA A 51 -2.66 -7.49 5.83
N GLU A 52 -3.08 -7.37 4.57
CA GLU A 52 -2.25 -7.63 3.40
C GLU A 52 -1.08 -6.65 3.29
N ILE A 53 -1.34 -5.35 3.47
CA ILE A 53 -0.30 -4.32 3.50
C ILE A 53 0.68 -4.58 4.63
N ARG A 54 0.18 -4.82 5.86
CA ARG A 54 1.01 -5.05 7.03
C ARG A 54 1.92 -6.26 6.84
N LYS A 55 1.38 -7.36 6.31
CA LYS A 55 2.13 -8.58 6.01
C LYS A 55 3.21 -8.33 4.96
N SER A 56 2.86 -7.63 3.88
CA SER A 56 3.78 -7.40 2.77
C SER A 56 4.94 -6.50 3.17
N ILE A 57 4.67 -5.44 3.95
CA ILE A 57 5.72 -4.56 4.50
C ILE A 57 6.62 -5.36 5.47
N LEU A 58 6.03 -6.17 6.35
CA LEU A 58 6.79 -6.98 7.31
C LEU A 58 7.76 -7.95 6.62
N LEU A 59 7.37 -8.54 5.48
CA LEU A 59 8.18 -9.50 4.75
C LEU A 59 9.26 -8.85 3.88
N ASN A 60 8.97 -7.69 3.29
CA ASN A 60 9.83 -7.09 2.26
C ASN A 60 10.65 -5.90 2.77
N GLU A 61 10.22 -5.20 3.81
CA GLU A 61 10.88 -4.00 4.34
C GLU A 61 11.06 -4.05 5.87
N PRO A 62 12.06 -4.82 6.38
CA PRO A 62 12.27 -5.00 7.83
C PRO A 62 12.82 -3.75 8.54
N ARG A 63 13.20 -2.72 7.78
CA ARG A 63 13.73 -1.44 8.29
C ARG A 63 12.64 -0.54 8.88
N VAL A 64 11.37 -0.82 8.59
CA VAL A 64 10.23 -0.02 9.05
C VAL A 64 9.31 -0.84 9.96
N ASP A 65 8.74 -0.18 10.95
CA ASP A 65 7.67 -0.72 11.78
C ASP A 65 6.36 0.01 11.49
N VAL A 66 5.33 -0.73 11.09
CA VAL A 66 4.01 -0.16 10.76
C VAL A 66 3.22 0.08 12.04
N GLU A 67 2.98 1.35 12.36
CA GLU A 67 2.17 1.76 13.52
C GLU A 67 0.68 1.73 13.19
N ALA A 68 0.27 2.35 12.08
CA ALA A 68 -1.13 2.49 11.74
C ALA A 68 -1.34 2.43 10.22
N ILE A 69 -2.47 1.83 9.82
CA ILE A 69 -2.95 1.84 8.43
C ILE A 69 -4.38 2.34 8.46
N VAL A 70 -4.61 3.45 7.78
CA VAL A 70 -5.92 4.10 7.64
C VAL A 70 -6.35 3.95 6.18
N VAL A 71 -7.55 3.43 5.96
CA VAL A 71 -8.12 3.25 4.63
C VAL A 71 -9.42 4.04 4.59
N GLU A 72 -9.48 5.03 3.72
CA GLU A 72 -10.62 5.95 3.61
C GLU A 72 -11.15 5.95 2.19
N GLN A 73 -12.47 5.95 2.02
CA GLN A 73 -13.05 6.31 0.72
C GLN A 73 -12.87 7.81 0.50
N THR A 74 -12.40 8.19 -0.67
CA THR A 74 -12.34 9.61 -1.05
C THR A 74 -13.72 10.09 -1.52
N GLU A 75 -13.88 11.40 -1.71
CA GLU A 75 -15.08 11.99 -2.31
C GLU A 75 -15.33 11.48 -3.74
N LYS A 76 -14.30 10.96 -4.42
CA LYS A 76 -14.44 10.28 -5.72
C LYS A 76 -14.86 8.83 -5.51
N VAL A 77 -15.97 8.47 -6.15
CA VAL A 77 -16.46 7.09 -6.20
C VAL A 77 -15.37 6.21 -6.83
N GLY A 78 -15.07 5.08 -6.19
CA GLY A 78 -14.05 4.15 -6.70
C GLY A 78 -12.61 4.57 -6.40
N VAL A 79 -12.35 5.45 -5.43
CA VAL A 79 -10.96 5.72 -4.97
C VAL A 79 -10.86 5.55 -3.46
N LEU A 80 -9.95 4.67 -3.04
CA LEU A 80 -9.52 4.52 -1.65
C LEU A 80 -8.22 5.26 -1.44
N ARG A 81 -8.14 6.01 -0.36
CA ARG A 81 -6.91 6.59 0.15
C ARG A 81 -6.38 5.68 1.26
N ILE A 82 -5.20 5.14 1.05
CA ILE A 82 -4.51 4.31 2.03
C ILE A 82 -3.39 5.17 2.62
N ASN A 83 -3.46 5.46 3.91
CA ASN A 83 -2.43 6.15 4.65
C ASN A 83 -1.73 5.17 5.60
N VAL A 84 -0.44 4.93 5.37
CA VAL A 84 0.39 4.05 6.19
C VAL A 84 1.33 4.91 7.01
N VAL A 85 1.18 4.85 8.33
CA VAL A 85 2.07 5.48 9.30
C VAL A 85 3.08 4.45 9.77
N TYR A 86 4.36 4.77 9.64
CA TYR A 86 5.46 3.87 9.96
C TYR A 86 6.61 4.60 10.65
N VAL A 87 7.40 3.86 11.40
CA VAL A 87 8.61 4.35 12.06
C VAL A 87 9.83 3.68 11.42
N VAL A 88 10.81 4.49 11.04
CA VAL A 88 12.10 3.98 10.55
C VAL A 88 12.93 3.56 11.75
N ARG A 89 13.30 2.28 11.83
CA ARG A 89 13.95 1.69 13.03
C ARG A 89 15.32 2.29 13.32
N SER A 90 16.05 2.72 12.31
CA SER A 90 17.41 3.27 12.44
C SER A 90 17.42 4.69 13.03
N THR A 91 16.47 5.53 12.62
CA THR A 91 16.40 6.95 13.03
C THR A 91 15.35 7.20 14.10
N ASN A 92 14.49 6.21 14.39
CA ASN A 92 13.27 6.37 15.18
C ASN A 92 12.38 7.52 14.67
N SER A 93 12.50 7.84 13.37
CA SER A 93 11.73 8.87 12.70
C SER A 93 10.35 8.32 12.33
N ARG A 94 9.30 8.99 12.77
CA ARG A 94 7.93 8.70 12.36
C ARG A 94 7.62 9.37 11.03
N ARG A 95 7.22 8.59 10.03
CA ARG A 95 6.81 9.05 8.71
C ARG A 95 5.47 8.45 8.32
N ASN A 96 4.87 8.99 7.27
CA ASN A 96 3.68 8.45 6.66
C ASN A 96 3.78 8.47 5.15
N ILE A 97 3.12 7.51 4.50
CA ILE A 97 2.98 7.45 3.06
C ILE A 97 1.50 7.35 2.71
N VAL A 98 1.06 8.21 1.78
CA VAL A 98 -0.31 8.21 1.28
C VAL A 98 -0.31 7.61 -0.12
N PHE A 99 -1.07 6.54 -0.28
CA PHE A 99 -1.21 5.82 -1.53
C PHE A 99 -2.65 5.97 -2.06
N PRO A 100 -2.86 6.63 -3.21
CA PRO A 100 -4.15 6.61 -3.87
C PRO A 100 -4.35 5.25 -4.54
N PHE A 101 -5.34 4.50 -4.07
CA PHE A 101 -5.71 3.21 -4.61
C PHE A 101 -7.01 3.34 -5.41
N TYR A 102 -6.93 3.15 -6.72
CA TYR A 102 -8.08 3.25 -7.61
C TYR A 102 -8.85 1.93 -7.64
N LEU A 103 -10.04 1.92 -7.04
CA LEU A 103 -11.11 0.94 -7.26
C LEU A 103 -11.76 1.26 -8.62
N ASN A 104 -11.07 0.98 -9.73
CA ASN A 104 -11.54 1.06 -11.13
C ASN A 104 -12.67 2.06 -11.46
N GLU A 105 -12.33 3.15 -12.14
CA GLU A 105 -13.18 3.66 -13.22
C GLU A 105 -13.02 2.72 -14.43
N ALA A 106 -13.85 1.67 -14.50
CA ALA A 106 -14.09 0.92 -15.75
C ALA A 106 -15.28 1.52 -16.54
N THR A 107 -15.50 2.82 -16.42
CA THR A 107 -16.42 3.65 -17.22
C THR A 107 -15.85 5.07 -17.10
N ASP A 108 -15.14 5.62 -18.09
CA ASP A 108 -15.74 6.26 -19.25
C ASP A 108 -14.66 6.42 -20.34
N ALA A 109 -14.58 5.48 -21.28
CA ALA A 109 -13.99 5.78 -22.57
C ALA A 109 -15.05 6.61 -23.31
N SER A 110 -14.85 7.93 -23.29
CA SER A 110 -15.69 8.89 -23.99
C SER A 110 -15.87 8.49 -25.46
N VAL A 111 -17.12 8.25 -25.87
CA VAL A 111 -17.60 8.37 -27.26
C VAL A 111 -19.03 8.90 -27.24
#